data_AF-A0A2D9CA98-F1
#
_entry.id   AF-A0A2D9CA98-F1
#
_cell.length_a   1.000
_cell.length_b   1.000
_cell.length_c   1.000
_cell.angle_alpha   90.00
_cell.angle_beta   90.00
_cell.angle_gamma   90.00
#
_symmetry.space_group_name_H-M   'P 1'
#
loop_
_entity.id
_entity.type
_entity.pdbx_description
1 polymer ?
#
loop_
_entity_poly.entity_id
_entity_poly.type
_entity_poly.pdbx_seq_one_letter_code
_entity_poly.pdbx_strand_id
1 'polypeptide(L)'
;MAKRKPRKVRPREKNVPKGYDSKWEYELHKGILNNWSHHTNKVPYVIEHTYEPDFEKDKIIIEAKGRFWDHAEYSKYLWIRKSLPNTMELIFLFQKPYAPMPAAKKRKDGTKRTHAEWAEANNFKWYTEDTLPKEWK
;
A
#
# COMPACT_ATOMS: atom_id res chain seq x y z
N MET A 1 3.85 12.35 19.47
CA MET A 1 4.41 11.15 18.79
C MET A 1 5.78 11.50 18.21
N ALA A 2 6.83 10.81 18.60
CA ALA A 2 8.18 11.06 18.07
C ALA A 2 8.22 10.77 16.55
N LYS A 3 8.80 11.68 15.78
CA LYS A 3 8.94 11.54 14.32
C LYS A 3 9.87 10.36 14.04
N ARG A 4 9.40 9.32 13.33
CA ARG A 4 10.24 8.17 12.92
C ARG A 4 11.49 8.71 12.22
N LYS A 5 12.68 8.28 12.67
CA LYS A 5 13.94 8.65 11.99
C LYS A 5 13.84 8.20 10.53
N PRO A 6 14.07 9.09 9.55
CA PRO A 6 14.06 8.71 8.15
C PRO A 6 15.09 7.59 7.93
N ARG A 7 14.76 6.64 7.07
CA ARG A 7 15.67 5.54 6.74
C ARG A 7 16.93 6.16 6.13
N LYS A 8 18.11 5.79 6.64
CA LYS A 8 19.39 6.23 6.09
C LYS A 8 19.39 5.91 4.59
N VAL A 9 19.69 6.90 3.76
CA VAL A 9 19.77 6.70 2.31
C VAL A 9 20.79 5.58 2.06
N ARG A 10 20.39 4.57 1.30
CA ARG A 10 21.30 3.47 0.95
C ARG A 10 22.47 4.08 0.15
N PRO A 11 23.73 3.81 0.54
CA PRO A 11 24.87 4.21 -0.28
C PRO A 11 24.68 3.71 -1.70
N ARG A 12 24.93 4.58 -2.68
CA ARG A 12 24.98 4.19 -4.08
C ARG A 12 26.41 3.84 -4.42
N GLU A 13 26.61 2.64 -4.97
CA GLU A 13 27.91 2.21 -5.42
C GLU A 13 28.34 3.06 -6.64
N LYS A 14 29.56 3.60 -6.60
CA LYS A 14 30.11 4.44 -7.68
C LYS A 14 30.77 3.56 -8.74
N ASN A 15 30.70 3.99 -10.00
CA ASN A 15 31.36 3.34 -11.14
C ASN A 15 30.91 1.87 -11.33
N VAL A 16 29.63 1.59 -11.14
CA VAL A 16 29.05 0.29 -11.53
C VAL A 16 29.07 0.21 -13.05
N PRO A 17 29.59 -0.88 -13.65
CA PRO A 17 29.59 -1.08 -15.10
C PRO A 17 28.17 -0.99 -15.68
N LYS A 18 28.06 -0.43 -16.90
CA LYS A 18 26.76 -0.23 -17.55
C LYS A 18 26.05 -1.57 -17.75
N GLY A 19 24.80 -1.64 -17.32
CA GLY A 19 23.96 -2.84 -17.45
C GLY A 19 23.99 -3.79 -16.25
N TYR A 20 24.67 -3.41 -15.16
CA TYR A 20 24.70 -4.16 -13.90
C TYR A 20 24.11 -3.33 -12.75
N ASP A 21 23.52 -4.01 -11.77
CA ASP A 21 22.94 -3.42 -10.56
C ASP A 21 24.00 -3.24 -9.45
N SER A 22 25.13 -3.95 -9.52
CA SER A 22 26.26 -3.81 -8.59
C SER A 22 27.60 -4.25 -9.19
N LYS A 23 28.72 -3.86 -8.58
CA LYS A 23 30.05 -4.36 -8.99
C LYS A 23 30.19 -5.86 -8.75
N TRP A 24 29.63 -6.37 -7.67
CA TRP A 24 29.70 -7.79 -7.35
C TRP A 24 28.98 -8.64 -8.39
N GLU A 25 27.80 -8.20 -8.83
CA GLU A 25 27.08 -8.84 -9.94
C GLU A 25 27.91 -8.87 -11.23
N TYR A 26 28.60 -7.77 -11.55
CA TYR A 26 29.52 -7.71 -12.68
C TYR A 26 30.67 -8.71 -12.55
N GLU A 27 31.32 -8.79 -11.38
CA GLU A 27 32.39 -9.73 -11.11
C GLU A 27 31.93 -11.19 -11.22
N LEU A 28 30.73 -11.50 -10.71
CA LEU A 28 30.12 -12.82 -10.82
C LEU A 28 29.87 -13.20 -12.28
N HIS A 29 29.19 -12.33 -13.04
CA HIS A 29 28.87 -12.59 -14.44
C HIS A 29 30.12 -12.61 -15.34
N LYS A 30 31.21 -11.92 -14.99
CA LYS A 30 32.47 -12.02 -15.75
C LYS A 30 33.38 -13.16 -15.29
N GLY A 31 33.24 -13.61 -14.06
CA GLY A 31 34.04 -14.67 -13.47
C GLY A 31 33.30 -16.00 -13.44
N ILE A 32 32.87 -16.40 -12.25
CA ILE A 32 32.36 -17.76 -11.97
C ILE A 32 31.03 -18.08 -12.67
N LEU A 33 30.25 -17.08 -13.09
CA LEU A 33 28.98 -17.23 -13.80
C LEU A 33 29.08 -16.74 -15.27
N ASN A 34 30.27 -16.78 -15.87
CA ASN A 34 30.50 -16.32 -17.25
C ASN A 34 29.63 -16.99 -18.33
N ASN A 35 29.15 -18.20 -18.08
CA ASN A 35 28.29 -18.96 -18.97
C ASN A 35 26.79 -18.87 -18.61
N TRP A 36 26.43 -18.07 -17.60
CA TRP A 36 25.04 -17.90 -17.18
C TRP A 36 24.40 -16.70 -17.87
N SER A 37 23.09 -16.79 -18.12
CA SER A 37 22.33 -15.66 -18.64
C SER A 37 22.13 -14.61 -17.55
N HIS A 38 22.41 -13.35 -17.87
CA HIS A 38 22.28 -12.20 -16.99
C HIS A 38 21.06 -11.36 -17.38
N HIS A 39 20.26 -10.93 -16.40
CA HIS A 39 18.97 -10.24 -16.59
C HIS A 39 18.03 -10.91 -17.61
N THR A 40 17.62 -12.15 -17.32
CA THR A 40 16.65 -12.90 -18.12
C THR A 40 15.22 -12.37 -17.97
N ASN A 41 14.25 -13.13 -18.49
CA ASN A 41 12.83 -12.88 -18.29
C ASN A 41 12.45 -12.84 -16.81
N LYS A 42 11.47 -11.99 -16.48
CA LYS A 42 10.88 -11.90 -15.13
C LYS A 42 10.09 -13.17 -14.81
N VAL A 43 10.26 -13.68 -13.60
CA VAL A 43 9.48 -14.80 -13.08
C VAL A 43 8.29 -14.24 -12.28
N PRO A 44 7.04 -14.47 -12.71
CA PRO A 44 5.87 -14.08 -11.91
C PRO A 44 5.79 -14.94 -10.64
N TYR A 45 5.41 -14.34 -9.52
CA TYR A 45 5.19 -15.03 -8.26
C TYR A 45 4.03 -14.40 -7.49
N VAL A 46 3.45 -15.15 -6.56
CA VAL A 46 2.32 -14.75 -5.71
C VAL A 46 2.75 -14.84 -4.24
N ILE A 47 2.27 -13.90 -3.42
CA ILE A 47 2.38 -13.96 -1.96
C ILE A 47 0.97 -14.11 -1.41
N GLU A 48 0.71 -15.20 -0.68
CA GLU A 48 -0.59 -15.46 -0.08
C GLU A 48 -0.75 -14.71 1.25
N HIS A 49 -1.93 -14.13 1.44
CA HIS A 49 -2.32 -13.43 2.66
C HIS A 49 -3.80 -13.67 2.95
N THR A 50 -4.16 -13.73 4.23
CA THR A 50 -5.56 -13.76 4.69
C THR A 50 -5.95 -12.40 5.22
N TYR A 51 -7.18 -11.99 4.93
CA TYR A 51 -7.78 -10.77 5.45
C TYR A 51 -8.99 -11.13 6.30
N GLU A 52 -9.00 -10.63 7.53
CA GLU A 52 -10.12 -10.72 8.47
C GLU A 52 -10.80 -9.35 8.52
N PRO A 53 -12.02 -9.21 7.98
CA PRO A 53 -12.78 -7.97 8.10
C PRO A 53 -13.32 -7.81 9.52
N ASP A 54 -13.57 -6.57 9.96
CA ASP A 54 -14.15 -6.32 11.29
C ASP A 54 -15.62 -6.76 11.35
N PHE A 55 -16.37 -6.56 10.26
CA PHE A 55 -17.77 -6.98 10.14
C PHE A 55 -18.09 -7.47 8.73
N GLU A 56 -19.07 -8.37 8.63
CA GLU A 56 -19.56 -8.92 7.37
C GLU A 56 -21.07 -9.12 7.42
N LYS A 57 -21.76 -8.75 6.34
CA LYS A 57 -23.16 -9.06 6.10
C LYS A 57 -23.41 -9.22 4.61
N ASP A 58 -23.92 -10.39 4.21
CA ASP A 58 -24.21 -10.75 2.82
C ASP A 58 -23.00 -10.55 1.88
N LYS A 59 -23.00 -9.48 1.10
CA LYS A 59 -21.99 -9.12 0.10
C LYS A 59 -21.17 -7.90 0.50
N ILE A 60 -21.30 -7.46 1.74
CA ILE A 60 -20.66 -6.25 2.25
C ILE A 60 -19.75 -6.65 3.40
N ILE A 61 -18.49 -6.25 3.30
CA ILE A 61 -17.53 -6.30 4.42
C ILE A 61 -17.19 -4.87 4.84
N ILE A 62 -17.14 -4.66 6.15
CA ILE A 62 -16.86 -3.36 6.74
C ILE A 62 -15.57 -3.44 7.54
N GLU A 63 -14.68 -2.48 7.31
CA GLU A 63 -13.52 -2.21 8.17
C GLU A 63 -13.76 -0.92 8.96
N ALA A 64 -13.81 -1.02 10.29
CA ALA A 64 -13.85 0.13 11.17
C ALA A 64 -12.45 0.71 11.36
N LYS A 65 -12.27 1.99 11.03
CA LYS A 65 -10.96 2.66 11.13
C LYS A 65 -11.02 4.01 11.80
N GLY A 66 -10.21 4.13 12.86
CA GLY A 66 -9.85 5.44 13.42
C GLY A 66 -8.96 6.25 12.47
N ARG A 67 -7.81 5.67 12.12
CA ARG A 67 -6.83 6.21 11.15
C ARG A 67 -5.95 5.10 10.60
N PHE A 68 -5.32 5.34 9.45
CA PHE A 68 -4.21 4.56 8.95
C PHE A 68 -2.90 4.98 9.65
N TRP A 69 -2.04 3.99 9.89
CA TRP A 69 -0.75 4.14 10.55
C TRP A 69 0.38 4.38 9.57
N ASP A 70 0.44 3.61 8.49
CA ASP A 70 1.48 3.73 7.49
C ASP A 70 1.05 3.27 6.09
N HIS A 71 1.99 3.39 5.14
CA HIS A 71 1.79 3.02 3.75
C HIS A 71 1.51 1.54 3.55
N ALA A 72 2.11 0.66 4.36
CA ALA A 72 1.90 -0.78 4.22
C ALA A 72 0.46 -1.13 4.61
N GLU A 73 -0.06 -0.54 5.70
CA GLU A 73 -1.44 -0.75 6.14
C GLU A 73 -2.44 -0.36 5.05
N TYR A 74 -2.43 0.89 4.56
CA TYR A 74 -3.47 1.29 3.61
C TYR A 74 -3.29 0.65 2.23
N SER A 75 -2.06 0.29 1.84
CA SER A 75 -1.82 -0.38 0.55
C SER A 75 -2.39 -1.79 0.50
N LYS A 76 -2.52 -2.49 1.64
CA LYS A 76 -3.09 -3.84 1.66
C LYS A 76 -4.54 -3.85 1.18
N TYR A 77 -5.32 -2.82 1.49
CA TYR A 77 -6.72 -2.74 1.09
C TYR A 77 -6.90 -2.66 -0.42
N LEU A 78 -5.94 -2.07 -1.15
CA LEU A 78 -5.95 -2.08 -2.61
C LEU A 78 -5.87 -3.50 -3.17
N TRP A 79 -5.06 -4.35 -2.55
CA TRP A 79 -4.94 -5.76 -2.93
C TRP A 79 -6.17 -6.55 -2.53
N ILE A 80 -6.67 -6.36 -1.30
CA ILE A 80 -7.92 -6.98 -0.85
C ILE A 80 -9.04 -6.67 -1.84
N ARG A 81 -9.25 -5.38 -2.16
CA ARG A 81 -10.29 -4.95 -3.11
C ARG A 81 -10.16 -5.61 -4.49
N LYS A 82 -8.93 -5.79 -4.99
CA LYS A 82 -8.67 -6.45 -6.27
C LYS A 82 -8.93 -7.95 -6.21
N SER A 83 -8.75 -8.56 -5.05
CA SER A 83 -8.98 -10.00 -4.82
C SER A 83 -10.43 -10.34 -4.50
N LEU A 84 -11.25 -9.37 -4.08
CA LEU A 84 -12.67 -9.60 -3.81
C LEU A 84 -13.45 -9.94 -5.09
N PRO A 85 -14.46 -10.83 -5.02
CA PRO A 85 -15.41 -11.02 -6.11
C PRO A 85 -16.09 -9.70 -6.47
N ASN A 86 -16.44 -9.50 -7.75
CA ASN A 86 -17.15 -8.31 -8.20
C ASN A 86 -18.52 -8.11 -7.52
N THR A 87 -19.07 -9.16 -6.91
CA THR A 87 -20.31 -9.12 -6.14
C THR A 87 -20.12 -8.63 -4.72
N MET A 88 -18.89 -8.57 -4.20
CA MET A 88 -18.58 -8.22 -2.82
C MET A 88 -17.93 -6.83 -2.77
N GLU A 89 -18.23 -6.08 -1.71
CA GLU A 89 -17.69 -4.73 -1.54
C GLU A 89 -17.07 -4.54 -0.15
N LEU A 90 -15.85 -4.00 -0.14
CA LEU A 90 -15.19 -3.51 1.07
C LEU A 90 -15.51 -2.03 1.29
N ILE A 91 -16.05 -1.74 2.46
CA ILE A 91 -16.48 -0.41 2.87
C ILE A 91 -15.75 -0.01 4.15
N PHE A 92 -15.27 1.23 4.22
CA PHE A 92 -14.69 1.77 5.44
C PHE A 92 -15.72 2.47 6.31
N LEU A 93 -15.69 2.22 7.62
CA LEU A 93 -16.38 3.03 8.61
C LEU A 93 -15.33 3.88 9.36
N PHE A 94 -15.19 5.14 8.95
CA PHE A 94 -14.17 6.04 9.51
C PHE A 94 -14.67 6.80 10.74
N GLN A 95 -13.90 6.77 11.82
CA GLN A 95 -14.14 7.64 12.98
C GLN A 95 -13.80 9.11 12.66
N LYS A 96 -12.70 9.35 11.93
CA LYS A 96 -12.21 10.69 11.59
C LYS A 96 -11.79 10.75 10.11
N PRO A 97 -12.74 10.75 9.15
CA PRO A 97 -12.43 10.69 7.71
C PRO A 97 -11.52 11.83 7.22
N TYR A 98 -11.66 13.01 7.82
CA TYR A 98 -10.90 14.21 7.45
C TYR A 98 -9.55 14.35 8.18
N ALA A 99 -9.17 13.36 9.00
CA ALA A 99 -7.83 13.33 9.58
C ALA A 99 -6.78 13.14 8.46
N PRO A 100 -5.57 13.73 8.59
CA PRO A 100 -4.54 13.61 7.57
C PRO A 100 -3.96 12.18 7.50
N MET A 101 -3.73 11.69 6.29
CA MET A 101 -3.04 10.44 6.02
C MET A 101 -1.64 10.44 6.65
N PRO A 102 -1.12 9.27 7.08
CA PRO A 102 0.22 9.16 7.64
C PRO A 102 1.26 9.62 6.62
N ALA A 103 2.18 10.48 7.07
CA ALA A 103 3.25 11.08 6.26
C ALA A 103 2.78 11.86 5.00
N ALA A 104 1.51 12.28 4.95
CA ALA A 104 1.02 13.10 3.85
C ALA A 104 1.79 14.43 3.72
N LYS A 105 2.21 14.72 2.49
CA LYS A 105 2.81 16.01 2.13
C LYS A 105 1.77 17.11 2.25
N LYS A 106 2.18 18.26 2.77
CA LYS A 106 1.35 19.47 2.85
C LYS A 106 1.20 20.05 1.44
N ARG A 107 -0.02 20.36 1.02
CA ARG A 107 -0.35 21.05 -0.24
C ARG A 107 -0.02 22.55 -0.14
N LYS A 108 -0.11 23.28 -1.24
CA LYS A 108 0.14 24.73 -1.28
C LYS A 108 -0.80 25.53 -0.37
N ASP A 109 -2.06 25.12 -0.30
CA ASP A 109 -3.11 25.67 0.57
C ASP A 109 -2.94 25.29 2.06
N GLY A 110 -1.94 24.47 2.37
CA GLY A 110 -1.65 24.01 3.71
C GLY A 110 -2.42 22.79 4.20
N THR A 111 -3.37 22.28 3.41
CA THR A 111 -4.08 21.04 3.71
C THR A 111 -3.18 19.81 3.47
N LYS A 112 -3.61 18.65 3.97
CA LYS A 112 -2.96 17.36 3.72
C LYS A 112 -4.02 16.38 3.23
N ARG A 113 -3.59 15.40 2.44
CA ARG A 113 -4.48 14.34 1.99
C ARG A 113 -5.16 13.66 3.19
N THR A 114 -6.47 13.53 3.17
CA THR A 114 -7.27 12.90 4.23
C THR A 114 -7.52 11.41 3.97
N HIS A 115 -8.12 10.70 4.93
CA HIS A 115 -8.48 9.29 4.77
C HIS A 115 -9.63 9.13 3.76
N ALA A 116 -10.63 10.01 3.82
CA ALA A 116 -11.71 10.09 2.83
C ALA A 116 -11.18 10.32 1.41
N GLU A 117 -10.32 11.34 1.22
CA GLU A 117 -9.71 11.60 -0.09
C GLU A 117 -8.81 10.44 -0.56
N TRP A 118 -8.28 9.63 0.36
CA TRP A 118 -7.58 8.40 0.00
C TRP A 118 -8.54 7.31 -0.46
N ALA A 119 -9.63 7.08 0.26
CA ALA A 119 -10.65 6.09 -0.07
C ALA A 119 -11.31 6.39 -1.43
N GLU A 120 -11.75 7.63 -1.64
CA GLU A 120 -12.40 8.09 -2.86
C GLU A 120 -11.49 7.92 -4.09
N ALA A 121 -10.25 8.39 -4.01
CA ALA A 121 -9.29 8.27 -5.10
C ALA A 121 -8.91 6.82 -5.44
N ASN A 122 -9.20 5.87 -4.56
CA ASN A 122 -8.98 4.44 -4.77
C ASN A 122 -10.30 3.65 -4.93
N ASN A 123 -11.43 4.35 -5.16
CA ASN A 123 -12.74 3.76 -5.39
C ASN A 123 -13.22 2.84 -4.25
N PHE A 124 -13.01 3.29 -3.00
CA PHE A 124 -13.66 2.72 -1.82
C PHE A 124 -14.84 3.57 -1.40
N LYS A 125 -15.96 2.91 -1.07
CA LYS A 125 -17.03 3.54 -0.32
C LYS A 125 -16.62 3.67 1.14
N TRP A 126 -17.09 4.73 1.77
CA TRP A 126 -16.86 4.94 3.19
C TRP A 126 -18.03 5.70 3.82
N TYR A 127 -18.23 5.46 5.10
CA TYR A 127 -19.21 6.13 5.94
C TYR A 127 -18.57 6.59 7.25
N THR A 128 -19.28 7.44 7.99
CA THR A 128 -19.08 7.65 9.42
C THR A 128 -20.24 7.03 10.18
N GLU A 129 -20.17 7.04 11.51
CA GLU A 129 -21.29 6.65 12.36
C GLU A 129 -22.59 7.41 12.02
N ASP A 130 -22.46 8.69 11.66
CA ASP A 130 -23.58 9.56 11.31
C ASP A 130 -24.14 9.31 9.91
N THR A 131 -23.28 8.95 8.95
CA THR A 131 -23.68 8.77 7.54
C THR A 131 -24.01 7.33 7.17
N LEU A 132 -23.81 6.37 8.08
CA LEU A 132 -24.14 4.98 7.85
C LEU A 132 -25.64 4.82 7.52
N PRO A 133 -26.01 4.04 6.49
CA PRO A 133 -27.39 3.83 6.12
C PRO A 133 -28.23 3.32 7.30
N LYS A 134 -29.44 3.85 7.47
CA LYS A 134 -30.31 3.54 8.62
C LYS A 134 -30.69 2.06 8.64
N GLU A 135 -30.83 1.46 7.47
CA GLU A 135 -31.13 0.04 7.27
C GLU A 135 -30.01 -0.92 7.73
N TRP A 136 -28.81 -0.40 8.02
CA TRP A 136 -27.69 -1.18 8.55
C TRP A 136 -27.54 -1.06 10.07
N LYS A 137 -28.27 -0.12 10.70
CA LYS A 137 -28.34 0.05 12.15
C LYS A 137 -29.47 -0.81 12.73
#